data_AF-A0A0E3JVR2-F1
#
_entry.id   AF-A0A0E3JVR2-F1
#
_cell.length_a   1.000
_cell.length_b   1.000
_cell.length_c   1.000
_cell.angle_alpha   90.00
_cell.angle_beta   90.00
_cell.angle_gamma   90.00
#
_symmetry.space_group_name_H-M   'P 1'
#
loop_
_entity.id
_entity.type
_entity.pdbx_description
1 polymer ?
#
loop_
_entity_poly.entity_id
_entity_poly.type
_entity_poly.pdbx_seq_one_letter_code
_entity_poly.pdbx_strand_id
1 'polypeptide(L)'
;MASEVISETIMLIVAVTLVGVLAGSVFSVVSSISTNMVSYSMLQSQRLVTDLQIDYVTNSSSTTVIVYLHNIGESIIFNLKNSVLYFGPQGNLQQIGYNSSTLPYWVVNTNTLYPGSVAKIIIYLSSPLSTTQYYTVQLVTPNGYSVSYTFEAS
;
A
#
# COMPACT_ATOMS: atom_id res chain seq x y z
N MET A 1 22.16 -51.46 42.80
CA MET A 1 20.74 -51.17 43.08
C MET A 1 20.50 -49.68 43.32
N ALA A 2 20.95 -49.07 44.44
CA ALA A 2 20.69 -47.64 44.70
C ALA A 2 21.25 -46.67 43.62
N SER A 3 22.48 -46.91 43.14
CA SER A 3 23.09 -46.09 42.07
C SER A 3 22.34 -46.18 40.72
N GLU A 4 21.64 -47.28 40.47
CA GLU A 4 20.92 -47.53 39.22
C GLU A 4 19.60 -46.75 39.21
N VAL A 5 18.88 -46.79 40.33
CA VAL A 5 17.65 -46.00 40.55
C VAL A 5 17.91 -44.50 40.48
N ILE A 6 19.04 -44.03 41.00
CA ILE A 6 19.42 -42.60 40.93
C ILE A 6 19.68 -42.17 39.49
N SER A 7 20.40 -42.98 38.70
CA SER A 7 20.67 -42.68 37.29
C SER A 7 19.39 -42.66 36.45
N GLU A 8 18.49 -43.62 36.68
CA GLU A 8 17.21 -43.72 35.99
C GLU A 8 16.32 -42.50 36.29
N THR A 9 16.27 -42.06 37.55
CA THR A 9 15.50 -40.88 37.97
C THR A 9 16.03 -39.59 37.32
N ILE A 10 17.36 -39.41 37.25
CA ILE A 10 17.97 -38.25 36.60
C ILE A 10 17.64 -38.23 35.10
N MET A 11 17.73 -39.38 34.42
CA MET A 11 17.39 -39.49 33.00
C MET A 11 15.91 -39.17 32.73
N LEU A 12 15.01 -39.55 33.64
CA LEU A 12 13.58 -39.25 33.53
C LEU A 12 13.32 -37.73 33.63
N ILE A 13 13.96 -37.05 34.58
CA ILE A 13 13.85 -35.59 34.73
C ILE A 13 14.40 -34.87 33.50
N VAL A 14 15.56 -35.30 32.99
CA VAL A 14 16.15 -34.74 31.77
C VAL A 14 15.22 -34.95 30.58
N ALA A 15 14.64 -36.14 30.41
CA ALA A 15 13.72 -36.42 29.31
C ALA A 15 12.46 -35.53 29.35
N VAL A 16 11.83 -35.38 30.52
CA VAL A 16 10.62 -34.55 30.67
C VAL A 16 10.91 -33.07 30.42
N THR A 17 12.04 -32.57 30.93
CA THR A 17 12.43 -31.17 30.73
C THR A 17 12.77 -30.87 29.26
N LEU A 18 13.44 -31.80 28.56
CA LEU A 18 13.73 -31.68 27.13
C LEU A 18 12.46 -31.65 26.28
N VAL A 19 11.49 -32.53 26.58
CA VAL A 19 10.19 -32.55 25.92
C VAL A 19 9.43 -31.25 26.17
N GLY A 20 9.47 -30.72 27.39
CA GLY A 20 8.83 -29.45 27.74
C GLY A 20 9.40 -28.26 26.95
N VAL A 21 10.73 -28.15 26.84
CA VAL A 21 11.39 -27.09 26.07
C VAL A 21 11.07 -27.23 24.57
N LEU A 22 11.13 -28.45 24.03
CA LEU A 22 10.79 -28.72 22.63
C LEU A 22 9.33 -28.33 22.34
N ALA A 23 8.38 -28.78 23.16
CA ALA A 23 6.96 -28.47 23.01
C ALA A 23 6.68 -26.96 23.08
N GLY A 24 7.31 -26.26 24.03
CA GLY A 24 7.20 -24.80 24.15
C GLY A 24 7.73 -24.07 22.91
N SER A 25 8.86 -24.51 22.37
CA SER A 25 9.45 -23.93 21.16
C SER A 25 8.57 -24.13 19.93
N VAL A 26 8.03 -25.35 19.74
CA VAL A 26 7.13 -25.67 18.62
C VAL A 26 5.84 -24.86 18.73
N PHE A 27 5.25 -24.76 19.92
CA PHE A 27 4.04 -23.97 20.13
C PHE A 27 4.25 -22.48 19.81
N SER A 28 5.38 -21.91 20.24
CA SER A 28 5.73 -20.51 19.96
C SER A 28 5.89 -20.25 18.45
N VAL A 29 6.56 -21.16 17.73
CA VAL A 29 6.74 -21.05 16.27
C VAL A 29 5.40 -21.16 15.56
N VAL A 30 4.56 -22.15 15.91
CA VAL A 30 3.23 -22.34 15.30
C VAL A 30 2.33 -21.13 15.54
N SER A 31 2.30 -20.60 16.77
CA SER A 31 1.50 -19.42 17.10
C SER A 31 1.97 -18.16 16.38
N SER A 32 3.28 -18.03 16.14
CA SER A 32 3.84 -16.90 15.39
C SER A 32 3.47 -17.00 13.91
N ILE A 33 3.53 -18.21 13.33
CA ILE A 33 3.12 -18.47 11.94
C ILE A 33 1.63 -18.19 11.76
N SER A 34 0.77 -18.68 12.67
CA SER A 34 -0.68 -18.47 12.56
C SER A 34 -1.06 -17.00 12.61
N THR A 35 -0.43 -16.22 13.50
CA THR A 35 -0.71 -14.78 13.64
C THR A 35 -0.28 -14.03 12.38
N ASN A 36 0.94 -14.29 11.89
CA ASN A 36 1.43 -13.67 10.66
C ASN A 36 0.55 -14.03 9.46
N MET A 37 0.12 -15.28 9.34
CA MET A 37 -0.71 -15.75 8.22
C MET A 37 -2.10 -15.11 8.21
N VAL A 38 -2.70 -14.85 9.39
CA VAL A 38 -3.96 -14.09 9.50
C VAL A 38 -3.75 -12.64 9.05
N SER A 39 -2.67 -11.98 9.47
CA SER A 39 -2.36 -10.61 9.04
C SER A 39 -2.11 -10.51 7.54
N TYR A 40 -1.39 -11.47 6.94
CA TYR A 40 -1.19 -11.53 5.49
C TYR A 40 -2.50 -11.77 4.74
N SER A 41 -3.35 -12.68 5.23
CA SER A 41 -4.67 -12.93 4.64
C SER A 41 -5.55 -11.69 4.66
N MET A 42 -5.55 -10.94 5.76
CA MET A 42 -6.31 -9.69 5.87
C MET A 42 -5.82 -8.61 4.89
N LEU A 43 -4.49 -8.44 4.77
CA LEU A 43 -3.91 -7.51 3.79
C LEU A 43 -4.19 -7.91 2.35
N GLN A 44 -4.17 -9.22 2.04
CA GLN A 44 -4.52 -9.72 0.71
C GLN A 44 -6.00 -9.52 0.40
N SER A 45 -6.90 -9.86 1.32
CA SER A 45 -8.33 -9.60 1.15
C SER A 45 -8.61 -8.11 0.97
N GLN A 46 -7.94 -7.23 1.72
CA GLN A 46 -8.05 -5.79 1.52
C GLN A 46 -7.58 -5.36 0.12
N ARG A 47 -6.51 -5.95 -0.42
CA ARG A 47 -6.06 -5.67 -1.79
C ARG A 47 -7.01 -6.19 -2.86
N LEU A 48 -7.65 -7.34 -2.65
CA LEU A 48 -8.63 -7.90 -3.58
C LEU A 48 -9.93 -7.09 -3.61
N VAL A 49 -10.29 -6.47 -2.48
CA VAL A 49 -11.51 -5.67 -2.34
C VAL A 49 -11.25 -4.18 -2.63
N THR A 50 -9.98 -3.74 -2.62
CA THR A 50 -9.61 -2.40 -3.08
C THR A 50 -9.50 -2.45 -4.60
N ASP A 51 -10.41 -1.77 -5.28
CA ASP A 51 -10.28 -1.50 -6.70
C ASP A 51 -10.43 0.00 -6.94
N LEU A 52 -9.50 0.55 -7.70
CA LEU A 52 -9.36 1.97 -7.95
C LEU A 52 -9.23 2.18 -9.44
N GLN A 53 -9.90 3.20 -9.93
CA GLN A 53 -9.85 3.62 -11.31
C GLN A 53 -9.62 5.12 -11.39
N ILE A 54 -8.82 5.54 -12.38
CA ILE A 54 -8.81 6.93 -12.81
C ILE A 54 -9.83 7.03 -13.93
N ASP A 55 -10.96 7.67 -13.65
CA ASP A 55 -12.07 7.78 -14.61
C ASP A 55 -11.72 8.76 -15.73
N TYR A 56 -11.07 9.87 -15.39
CA TYR A 56 -10.73 10.91 -16.34
C TYR A 56 -9.59 11.80 -15.85
N VAL A 57 -8.75 12.23 -16.81
CA VAL A 57 -7.68 13.21 -16.58
C VAL A 57 -7.78 14.29 -17.65
N THR A 58 -7.69 15.54 -17.22
CA THR A 58 -7.72 16.69 -18.12
C THR A 58 -6.84 17.81 -17.59
N ASN A 59 -6.25 18.59 -18.49
CA ASN A 59 -5.57 19.83 -18.14
C ASN A 59 -6.59 20.98 -18.16
N SER A 60 -6.81 21.63 -17.01
CA SER A 60 -7.69 22.82 -16.94
C SER A 60 -6.99 24.08 -17.45
N SER A 61 -5.65 24.08 -17.44
CA SER A 61 -4.80 25.12 -18.00
C SER A 61 -3.49 24.50 -18.46
N SER A 62 -2.60 25.30 -19.05
CA SER A 62 -1.26 24.82 -19.43
C SER A 62 -0.45 24.33 -18.23
N THR A 63 -0.73 24.77 -17.01
CA THR A 63 0.04 24.43 -15.80
C THR A 63 -0.74 23.63 -14.74
N THR A 64 -2.00 23.29 -15.01
CA THR A 64 -2.88 22.63 -14.02
C THR A 64 -3.54 21.41 -14.61
N VAL A 65 -3.34 20.25 -13.98
CA VAL A 65 -3.98 18.98 -14.35
C VAL A 65 -4.96 18.56 -13.27
N ILE A 66 -6.14 18.11 -13.69
CA ILE A 66 -7.19 17.59 -12.84
C ILE A 66 -7.33 16.09 -13.13
N VAL A 67 -7.29 15.29 -12.07
CA VAL A 67 -7.43 13.84 -12.10
C VAL A 67 -8.63 13.47 -11.24
N TYR A 68 -9.54 12.69 -11.80
CA TYR A 68 -10.68 12.12 -11.08
C TYR A 68 -10.38 10.67 -10.74
N LEU A 69 -10.21 10.41 -9.44
CA LEU A 69 -9.92 9.09 -8.89
C LEU A 69 -11.19 8.51 -8.27
N HIS A 70 -11.67 7.40 -8.79
CA HIS A 70 -12.86 6.71 -8.33
C HIS A 70 -12.49 5.41 -7.62
N ASN A 71 -13.05 5.21 -6.43
CA ASN A 71 -12.98 3.93 -5.75
C ASN A 71 -14.16 3.06 -6.17
N ILE A 72 -13.88 2.09 -7.03
CA ILE A 72 -14.85 1.11 -7.54
C ILE A 72 -14.89 -0.17 -6.69
N GLY A 73 -13.96 -0.31 -5.74
CA GLY A 73 -13.94 -1.42 -4.78
C GLY A 73 -14.88 -1.21 -3.60
N GLU A 74 -14.86 -2.18 -2.67
CA GLU A 74 -15.70 -2.15 -1.46
C GLU A 74 -14.90 -1.72 -0.20
N SER A 75 -13.58 -1.48 -0.35
CA SER A 75 -12.71 -1.06 0.75
C SER A 75 -12.55 0.44 0.83
N ILE A 76 -12.59 1.00 2.04
CA ILE A 76 -12.31 2.42 2.26
C ILE A 76 -10.80 2.65 2.23
N ILE A 77 -10.36 3.62 1.44
CA ILE A 77 -8.95 4.01 1.37
C ILE A 77 -8.74 5.20 2.29
N PHE A 78 -7.90 5.00 3.32
CA PHE A 78 -7.51 6.03 4.27
C PHE A 78 -6.19 6.68 3.86
N ASN A 79 -6.00 7.92 4.30
CA ASN A 79 -4.75 8.67 4.18
C ASN A 79 -4.26 8.82 2.74
N LEU A 80 -5.14 9.24 1.82
CA LEU A 80 -4.74 9.52 0.43
C LEU A 80 -3.60 10.53 0.34
N LYS A 81 -3.42 11.40 1.33
CA LYS A 81 -2.29 12.35 1.42
C LYS A 81 -0.92 11.66 1.47
N ASN A 82 -0.84 10.42 1.95
CA ASN A 82 0.37 9.62 2.01
C ASN A 82 0.60 8.82 0.72
N SER A 83 -0.24 8.99 -0.30
CA SER A 83 -0.05 8.39 -1.61
C SER A 83 1.16 9.02 -2.30
N VAL A 84 1.73 8.28 -3.24
CA VAL A 84 2.80 8.78 -4.10
C VAL A 84 2.22 9.01 -5.49
N LEU A 85 2.33 10.25 -5.98
CA LEU A 85 1.89 10.63 -7.31
C LEU A 85 3.11 10.83 -8.21
N TYR A 86 3.08 10.17 -9.35
CA TYR A 86 4.03 10.33 -10.44
C TYR A 86 3.32 10.98 -11.63
N PHE A 87 3.99 11.93 -12.26
CA PHE A 87 3.47 12.62 -13.42
C PHE A 87 4.63 13.05 -14.32
N GLY A 88 4.42 12.94 -15.63
CA GLY A 88 5.38 13.40 -16.62
C GLY A 88 5.03 12.94 -18.03
N PRO A 89 5.82 13.34 -19.02
CA PRO A 89 5.66 12.83 -20.38
C PRO A 89 5.95 11.32 -20.41
N GLN A 90 5.38 10.65 -21.40
CA GLN A 90 5.53 9.20 -21.55
C GLN A 90 7.03 8.80 -21.56
N GLY A 91 7.42 7.97 -20.60
CA GLY A 91 8.80 7.50 -20.41
C GLY A 91 9.64 8.29 -19.39
N ASN A 92 9.22 9.50 -18.98
CA ASN A 92 9.92 10.34 -18.01
C ASN A 92 8.97 10.83 -16.90
N LEU A 93 8.47 9.91 -16.08
CA LEU A 93 7.63 10.26 -14.94
C LEU A 93 8.48 10.79 -13.78
N GLN A 94 8.05 11.89 -13.18
CA GLN A 94 8.66 12.46 -11.99
C GLN A 94 7.71 12.33 -10.80
N GLN A 95 8.27 12.05 -9.62
CA GLN A 95 7.50 12.06 -8.39
C GLN A 95 7.14 13.51 -8.02
N ILE A 96 5.85 13.75 -7.76
CA ILE A 96 5.34 15.04 -7.32
C ILE A 96 5.01 14.98 -5.83
N GLY A 97 5.51 15.97 -5.08
CA GLY A 97 5.24 16.09 -3.65
C GLY A 97 3.80 16.49 -3.34
N TYR A 98 3.23 15.94 -2.27
CA TYR A 98 1.91 16.34 -1.77
C TYR A 98 1.99 17.70 -1.08
N ASN A 99 1.18 18.66 -1.52
CA ASN A 99 1.01 20.00 -0.93
C ASN A 99 2.32 20.72 -0.54
N SER A 100 3.33 20.66 -1.43
CA SER A 100 4.60 21.37 -1.24
C SER A 100 4.44 22.88 -1.47
N SER A 101 5.30 23.67 -0.85
CA SER A 101 5.41 25.12 -1.12
C SER A 101 6.12 25.42 -2.44
N THR A 102 6.72 24.41 -3.07
CA THR A 102 7.44 24.51 -4.36
C THR A 102 6.73 23.70 -5.44
N LEU A 103 6.63 24.27 -6.64
CA LEU A 103 6.13 23.58 -7.82
C LEU A 103 7.19 22.59 -8.35
N PRO A 104 6.81 21.41 -8.88
CA PRO A 104 5.44 20.91 -8.98
C PRO A 104 4.94 20.27 -7.66
N TYR A 105 3.65 20.43 -7.37
CA TYR A 105 2.98 19.79 -6.23
C TYR A 105 1.55 19.36 -6.59
N TRP A 106 0.98 18.44 -5.82
CA TRP A 106 -0.41 18.01 -5.99
C TRP A 106 -1.20 18.13 -4.69
N VAL A 107 -2.51 18.29 -4.83
CA VAL A 107 -3.47 18.36 -3.71
C VAL A 107 -4.66 17.47 -4.02
N VAL A 108 -5.34 17.01 -2.97
CA VAL A 108 -6.57 16.22 -3.08
C VAL A 108 -7.66 16.86 -2.22
N ASN A 109 -8.89 16.81 -2.69
CA ASN A 109 -10.05 17.37 -1.98
C ASN A 109 -10.40 16.60 -0.69
N THR A 110 -10.09 15.30 -0.63
CA THR A 110 -10.42 14.42 0.50
C THR A 110 -9.22 13.58 0.95
N ASN A 111 -9.13 13.31 2.25
CA ASN A 111 -8.13 12.38 2.81
C ASN A 111 -8.58 10.92 2.79
N THR A 112 -9.89 10.68 2.70
CA THR A 112 -10.52 9.36 2.78
C THR A 112 -11.42 9.18 1.58
N LEU A 113 -11.27 8.05 0.89
CA LEU A 113 -12.05 7.72 -0.29
C LEU A 113 -12.93 6.51 0.00
N TYR A 114 -14.23 6.76 0.11
CA TYR A 114 -15.23 5.73 0.32
C TYR A 114 -15.53 4.96 -0.99
N PRO A 115 -15.96 3.69 -0.89
CA PRO A 115 -16.52 2.94 -2.01
C PRO A 115 -17.57 3.75 -2.79
N GLY A 116 -17.49 3.75 -4.11
CA GLY A 116 -18.38 4.47 -5.02
C GLY A 116 -18.21 6.00 -5.03
N SER A 117 -17.23 6.55 -4.29
CA SER A 117 -16.95 7.98 -4.26
C SER A 117 -15.78 8.36 -5.17
N VAL A 118 -15.79 9.61 -5.63
CA VAL A 118 -14.74 10.17 -6.49
C VAL A 118 -13.96 11.25 -5.74
N ALA A 119 -12.64 11.10 -5.70
CA ALA A 119 -11.71 12.14 -5.28
C ALA A 119 -11.25 12.97 -6.48
N LYS A 120 -11.11 14.27 -6.25
CA LYS A 120 -10.51 15.20 -7.21
C LYS A 120 -9.09 15.51 -6.77
N ILE A 121 -8.14 15.13 -7.60
CA ILE A 121 -6.72 15.45 -7.45
C ILE A 121 -6.39 16.58 -8.42
N ILE A 122 -5.66 17.59 -7.94
CA ILE A 122 -5.20 18.73 -8.72
C ILE A 122 -3.68 18.77 -8.64
N ILE A 123 -3.02 18.76 -9.81
CA ILE A 123 -1.58 18.83 -9.96
C ILE A 123 -1.23 20.21 -10.50
N TYR A 124 -0.34 20.91 -9.81
CA TYR A 124 0.22 22.17 -10.24
C TYR A 124 1.64 21.95 -10.74
N LEU A 125 1.89 22.38 -11.98
CA LEU A 125 3.15 22.19 -12.68
C LEU A 125 4.00 23.46 -12.65
N SER A 126 5.32 23.27 -12.68
CA SER A 126 6.28 24.38 -12.80
C SER A 126 6.44 24.88 -14.24
N SER A 127 6.13 24.04 -15.23
CA SER A 127 6.23 24.33 -16.66
C SER A 127 4.92 23.99 -17.38
N PRO A 128 4.60 24.69 -18.47
CA PRO A 128 3.40 24.43 -19.23
C PRO A 128 3.49 23.08 -19.97
N LEU A 129 2.35 22.41 -20.08
CA LEU A 129 2.18 21.19 -20.88
C LEU A 129 2.28 21.49 -22.37
N SER A 130 2.91 20.57 -23.09
CA SER A 130 2.98 20.59 -24.56
C SER A 130 1.80 19.83 -25.14
N THR A 131 1.03 20.46 -26.03
CA THR A 131 -0.16 19.85 -26.66
C THR A 131 0.17 18.74 -27.66
N THR A 132 1.44 18.50 -27.96
CA THR A 132 1.88 17.44 -28.89
C THR A 132 2.44 16.21 -28.18
N GLN A 133 2.38 16.18 -26.84
CA GLN A 133 2.96 15.11 -26.02
C GLN A 133 1.90 14.38 -25.20
N TYR A 134 2.09 13.06 -25.08
CA TYR A 134 1.33 12.23 -24.14
C TYR A 134 1.94 12.34 -22.74
N TYR A 135 1.07 12.57 -21.76
CA TYR A 135 1.42 12.62 -20.35
C TYR A 135 0.78 11.43 -19.64
N THR A 136 1.53 10.80 -18.74
CA THR A 136 1.03 9.73 -17.90
C THR A 136 1.01 10.22 -16.46
N VAL A 137 -0.14 10.06 -15.81
CA VAL A 137 -0.25 10.15 -14.36
C VAL A 137 -0.30 8.74 -13.79
N GLN A 138 0.44 8.51 -12.72
CA GLN A 138 0.40 7.28 -11.96
C GLN A 138 0.27 7.60 -10.47
N LEU A 139 -0.72 7.02 -9.81
CA LEU A 139 -0.93 7.17 -8.38
C LEU A 139 -0.72 5.83 -7.70
N VAL A 140 0.06 5.83 -6.63
CA VAL A 140 0.26 4.67 -5.75
C VAL A 140 -0.32 5.00 -4.39
N THR A 141 -1.39 4.31 -4.01
CA THR A 141 -2.07 4.50 -2.72
C THR A 141 -1.29 3.84 -1.58
N PRO A 142 -1.55 4.20 -0.30
CA PRO A 142 -0.76 3.70 0.84
C PRO A 142 -0.83 2.18 1.04
N ASN A 143 -1.89 1.53 0.54
CA ASN A 143 -2.04 0.07 0.54
C ASN A 143 -1.20 -0.63 -0.56
N GLY A 144 -0.53 0.15 -1.42
CA GLY A 144 0.32 -0.32 -2.51
C GLY A 144 -0.43 -0.62 -3.82
N TYR A 145 -1.72 -0.25 -3.92
CA TYR A 145 -2.42 -0.32 -5.20
C TYR A 145 -1.97 0.82 -6.10
N SER A 146 -1.73 0.54 -7.39
CA SER A 146 -1.24 1.54 -8.34
C SER A 146 -2.16 1.63 -9.54
N VAL A 147 -2.53 2.86 -9.90
CA VAL A 147 -3.35 3.16 -11.07
C VAL A 147 -2.62 4.15 -11.96
N SER A 148 -2.72 3.98 -13.26
CA SER A 148 -2.10 4.88 -14.25
C SER A 148 -3.09 5.27 -15.34
N TYR A 149 -3.01 6.50 -15.80
CA TYR A 149 -3.81 7.00 -16.91
C TYR A 149 -2.93 7.85 -17.82
N THR A 150 -3.01 7.60 -19.13
CA THR A 150 -2.27 8.37 -20.14
C THR A 150 -3.26 9.21 -20.93
N PHE A 151 -2.94 10.49 -21.09
CA PHE A 151 -3.77 11.44 -21.82
C PHE A 151 -2.89 12.35 -22.69
N GLU A 152 -3.51 12.96 -23.69
CA GLU A 152 -2.90 14.01 -24.51
C GLU A 152 -3.31 15.37 -23.93
N ALA A 153 -2.37 16.29 -23.77
CA ALA A 153 -2.68 17.63 -23.29
C ALA A 153 -3.43 18.40 -24.39
N SER A 154 -4.62 18.91 -24.08
CA SER A 154 -5.47 19.69 -25.02
C SER A 154 -5.28 21.19 -24.88
#